data_AF-A0A821QTT8-F1
#
_entry.id   AF-A0A821QTT8-F1
#
_cell.length_a   1.000
_cell.length_b   1.000
_cell.length_c   1.000
_cell.angle_alpha   90.00
_cell.angle_beta   90.00
_cell.angle_gamma   90.00
#
_symmetry.space_group_name_H-M   'P 1'
#
loop_
_entity.id
_entity.type
_entity.pdbx_description
1 polymer ?
#
loop_
_entity_poly.entity_id
_entity_poly.type
_entity_poly.pdbx_seq_one_letter_code
_entity_poly.pdbx_strand_id
1 'polypeptide(L)' 'TRGVIDVIKKEAPDAVFLQEVVPPAVNFIQNSLPEYQIYAGNTQGYFVVILTRRNMFSVHGSEVVRYPGTNMDRNLLIV' A
#
# COMPACT_ATOMS: atom_id res chain seq x y z
N THR A 1 -9.05 -10.61 1.62
CA THR A 1 -7.73 -10.42 0.97
C THR A 1 -7.58 -11.15 -0.36
N ARG A 2 -7.90 -12.45 -0.49
CA ARG A 2 -7.71 -13.20 -1.75
C ARG A 2 -8.40 -12.59 -2.97
N GLY A 3 -9.68 -12.22 -2.88
CA GLY A 3 -10.39 -11.57 -3.99
C GLY A 3 -9.77 -10.22 -4.43
N VAL A 4 -9.16 -9.47 -3.50
CA VAL A 4 -8.43 -8.23 -3.84
C VAL A 4 -7.20 -8.55 -4.69
N ILE A 5 -6.45 -9.59 -4.32
CA ILE A 5 -5.30 -10.07 -5.10
C ILE A 5 -5.73 -10.52 -6.49
N ASP A 6 -6.82 -11.29 -6.59
CA ASP A 6 -7.32 -11.80 -7.87
C ASP A 6 -7.68 -10.65 -8.83
N VAL A 7 -8.31 -9.59 -8.31
CA VAL A 7 -8.60 -8.37 -9.10
C VAL A 7 -7.31 -7.65 -9.51
N ILE A 8 -6.35 -7.45 -8.60
CA ILE A 8 -5.07 -6.78 -8.94
C ILE A 8 -4.30 -7.58 -9.99
N LYS A 9 -4.29 -8.91 -9.91
CA LYS A 9 -3.66 -9.77 -10.93
C LYS A 9 -4.36 -9.68 -12.28
N LYS A 10 -5.70 -9.65 -12.26
CA LYS A 10 -6.52 -9.61 -13.48
C LYS A 10 -6.37 -8.27 -14.21
N GLU A 11 -6.44 -7.16 -13.48
CA GLU A 11 -6.40 -5.82 -14.07
C GLU A 11 -4.96 -5.32 -14.30
N ALA A 12 -3.97 -5.91 -13.61
CA ALA A 12 -2.56 -5.56 -13.69
C ALA A 12 -2.25 -4.04 -13.67
N PRO A 13 -2.86 -3.27 -12.74
CA PRO A 13 -2.71 -1.83 -12.70
C PRO A 13 -1.27 -1.41 -12.39
N ASP A 14 -0.86 -0.24 -12.86
CA ASP A 14 0.48 0.26 -12.56
C ASP A 14 0.60 0.68 -11.08
N ALA A 15 -0.46 1.31 -10.54
CA ALA A 15 -0.54 1.72 -9.14
C ALA A 15 -1.85 1.28 -8.48
N VAL A 16 -1.78 0.93 -7.19
CA VAL A 16 -2.95 0.58 -6.36
C VAL A 16 -2.90 1.34 -5.05
N PHE A 17 -4.01 1.97 -4.68
CA PHE A 17 -4.17 2.71 -3.44
C PHE A 17 -5.14 1.96 -2.53
N LEU A 18 -4.64 1.48 -1.39
CA LEU A 18 -5.41 0.73 -0.41
C LEU A 18 -5.52 1.51 0.90
N GLN A 19 -6.68 1.41 1.54
CA GLN A 19 -6.93 1.92 2.89
C GLN A 19 -7.30 0.77 3.82
N GLU A 20 -7.13 0.97 5.13
CA GLU A 20 -7.47 0.00 6.17
C GLU A 20 -6.69 -1.33 6.07
N VAL A 21 -5.44 -1.25 5.60
CA VAL A 21 -4.54 -2.40 5.53
C VAL A 21 -3.91 -2.64 6.88
N VAL A 22 -3.83 -3.92 7.29
CA VAL A 22 -3.19 -4.36 8.53
C VAL A 22 -1.89 -5.14 8.24
N PRO A 23 -0.93 -5.26 9.17
CA PRO A 23 0.36 -5.90 8.91
C PRO A 23 0.29 -7.33 8.34
N PRO A 24 -0.61 -8.22 8.81
CA PRO A 24 -0.75 -9.54 8.20
C PRO A 24 -1.18 -9.50 6.72
N ALA A 25 -1.99 -8.50 6.34
CA ALA A 25 -2.42 -8.30 4.97
C ALA A 25 -1.26 -7.80 4.08
N VAL A 26 -0.38 -6.94 4.61
CA VAL A 26 0.85 -6.52 3.91
C VAL A 26 1.71 -7.73 3.56
N ASN A 27 1.97 -8.62 4.53
CA ASN A 27 2.75 -9.84 4.30
C ASN A 27 2.11 -10.73 3.23
N PHE A 28 0.78 -10.88 3.27
CA PHE A 28 0.06 -11.65 2.28
C PHE A 28 0.12 -11.03 0.88
N ILE A 29 -0.01 -9.71 0.77
CA ILE A 29 0.12 -8.96 -0.49
C ILE A 29 1.54 -9.12 -1.05
N GLN A 30 2.56 -8.91 -0.22
CA GLN A 30 3.98 -9.03 -0.62
C GLN A 30 4.32 -10.41 -1.18
N ASN A 31 3.79 -11.47 -0.56
CA ASN A 31 4.00 -12.84 -1.02
C ASN A 31 3.19 -13.18 -2.27
N SER A 32 2.03 -12.54 -2.47
CA SER A 32 1.12 -12.86 -3.57
C SER A 32 1.38 -12.05 -4.85
N LEU A 33 2.03 -10.89 -4.72
CA LEU A 33 2.26 -9.87 -5.76
C LEU A 33 3.72 -9.38 -5.76
N PRO A 34 4.71 -10.26 -6.03
CA PRO A 34 6.14 -9.90 -5.99
C PRO A 34 6.55 -8.82 -7.00
N GLU A 35 5.77 -8.65 -8.08
CA GLU A 35 5.98 -7.64 -9.12
C GLU A 35 5.66 -6.20 -8.68
N TYR A 36 5.01 -6.06 -7.53
CA TYR A 36 4.73 -4.77 -6.92
C TYR A 36 5.72 -4.45 -5.79
N GLN A 37 6.03 -3.16 -5.66
CA GLN A 37 6.70 -2.56 -4.52
C GLN A 37 5.67 -1.90 -3.61
N ILE A 38 5.82 -2.12 -2.31
CA ILE A 38 4.87 -1.71 -1.29
C ILE A 38 5.42 -0.51 -0.52
N TYR A 39 4.61 0.54 -0.40
CA TYR A 39 4.83 1.68 0.47
C TYR A 39 3.72 1.73 1.50
N ALA A 40 4.06 1.75 2.80
CA ALA A 40 3.11 1.73 3.89
C ALA A 40 3.15 3.05 4.67
N GLY A 41 1.98 3.62 4.97
CA GLY A 41 1.87 4.84 5.76
C GLY A 41 2.07 4.62 7.27
N ASN A 42 2.07 3.37 7.73
CA ASN A 42 2.33 3.02 9.13
C ASN A 42 2.81 1.55 9.24
N THR A 43 3.17 1.11 10.44
CA THR A 43 3.59 -0.28 10.73
C THR A 43 2.71 -1.00 11.74
N GLN A 44 1.83 -0.27 12.44
CA GLN A 44 0.89 -0.81 13.43
C GLN A 44 -0.54 -0.40 13.13
N GLY A 45 -1.50 -1.12 13.71
CA GLY A 45 -2.92 -0.87 13.51
C GLY A 45 -3.35 -1.08 12.05
N TYR A 46 -4.25 -0.22 11.58
CA TYR A 46 -4.64 -0.15 10.17
C TYR A 46 -4.07 1.12 9.52
N PHE A 47 -3.73 1.05 8.25
CA PHE A 47 -3.09 2.16 7.55
C PHE A 47 -3.32 2.12 6.05
N VAL A 48 -2.86 3.17 5.37
CA VAL A 48 -2.86 3.26 3.92
C VAL A 48 -1.61 2.59 3.33
N VAL A 49 -1.78 1.97 2.17
CA VAL A 49 -0.70 1.34 1.40
C VAL A 49 -0.81 1.74 -0.06
N ILE A 50 0.33 2.05 -0.67
CA ILE A 50 0.47 2.25 -2.11
C ILE A 50 1.30 1.11 -2.68
N LEU A 51 0.78 0.45 -3.70
CA LEU A 51 1.50 -0.53 -4.50
C LEU A 51 1.90 0.13 -5.81
N THR A 52 3.16 -0.03 -6.22
CA THR A 52 3.64 0.40 -7.54
C THR A 52 4.27 -0.78 -8.28
N ARG A 53 4.00 -0.93 -9.57
CA ARG A 53 4.62 -1.98 -10.38
C ARG A 53 6.07 -1.60 -10.67
N ARG A 54 7.02 -2.48 -10.28
CA ARG A 54 8.47 -2.18 -10.16
C ARG A 54 9.17 -1.58 -11.39
N ASN A 55 8.61 -1.72 -12.60
CA ASN A 55 9.20 -1.23 -13.84
C ASN A 55 8.40 -0.08 -14.50
N MET A 56 7.28 0.31 -13.90
CA MET A 56 6.39 1.33 -14.47
C MET A 56 6.68 2.72 -13.91
N PHE A 57 7.35 2.81 -12.76
CA PHE A 57 7.68 4.06 -12.08
C PHE A 57 9.14 4.10 -11.67
N SER A 58 9.77 5.25 -11.87
CA SER A 58 11.01 5.61 -11.17
C SER A 58 10.61 6.37 -9.90
N VAL A 59 10.36 5.64 -8.82
CA VAL A 59 10.02 6.26 -7.52
C VAL A 59 11.30 6.80 -6.87
N HIS A 60 11.31 8.10 -6.59
CA HIS A 60 12.48 8.78 -6.02
C HIS A 60 12.48 8.82 -4.48
N GLY A 61 11.33 8.60 -3.84
CA GLY A 61 11.19 8.55 -2.39
C GLY A 61 9.74 8.40 -1.95
N SER A 62 9.52 8.22 -0.64
CA SER A 62 8.17 8.23 -0.05
C SER A 62 8.14 9.07 1.21
N GLU A 63 7.06 9.81 1.44
CA GLU A 63 6.87 10.68 2.60
C GLU A 63 5.55 10.33 3.31
N VAL A 64 5.56 10.44 4.65
CA VAL A 64 4.35 10.31 5.47
C VAL A 64 4.10 11.62 6.22
N VAL A 65 3.05 12.35 5.82
CA VAL A 65 2.61 13.58 6.48
C VAL A 65 1.56 13.23 7.53
N ARG A 66 1.83 13.57 8.79
CA ARG A 66 0.95 13.27 9.92
C ARG A 66 -0.22 14.24 9.99
N TYR A 67 -1.36 13.76 10.49
CA TYR A 67 -2.50 14.60 10.85
C TYR A 67 -2.58 14.77 12.37
N PRO A 68 -2.17 15.92 12.95
CA PRO A 68 -2.01 16.06 14.41
C PRO A 68 -3.31 15.88 15.22
N GLY A 69 -4.47 16.13 14.63
CA GLY A 69 -5.77 16.03 15.30
C GLY A 69 -6.54 14.73 15.03
N THR A 70 -5.91 13.71 14.45
CA THR A 70 -6.60 12.45 14.16
C THR A 70 -6.80 11.62 15.43
N ASN A 71 -7.99 11.02 15.56
CA ASN A 71 -8.29 9.99 16.56
C ASN A 71 -8.36 8.58 15.91
N MET A 72 -7.90 8.47 14.67
CA MET A 72 -8.06 7.28 13.81
C MET A 72 -6.75 6.89 13.12
N ASP A 73 -5.60 7.32 13.65
CA ASP A 73 -4.25 7.04 13.11
C ASP A 73 -4.07 7.36 11.63
N ARG A 74 -4.86 8.32 11.10
CA ARG A 74 -4.81 8.70 9.68
C ARG A 74 -3.58 9.56 9.40
N ASN A 75 -3.01 9.37 8.21
CA ASN A 75 -1.94 10.18 7.66
C ASN A 75 -2.09 10.29 6.13
N LEU A 76 -1.20 11.07 5.51
CA LEU A 76 -1.03 11.13 4.06
C LEU A 76 0.26 10.41 3.68
N LEU A 77 0.16 9.39 2.84
CA LEU A 77 1.29 8.71 2.22
C LEU A 77 1.50 9.28 0.81
N ILE A 78 2.72 9.73 0.53
CA ILE A 78 3.17 10.25 -0.77
C ILE A 78 4.29 9.33 -1.28
N VAL A 79 4.24 8.95 -2.56
CA VAL A 79 5.17 8.02 -3.25
C VAL A 79 5.46 8.59 -4.63
#